data_AF-A0A9C6DVW3-F1
#
_entry.id   AF-A0A9C6DVW3-F1
#
_cell.length_a   1.000
_cell.length_b   1.000
_cell.length_c   1.000
_cell.angle_alpha   90.00
_cell.angle_beta   90.00
_cell.angle_gamma   90.00
#
_symmetry.space_group_name_H-M   'P 1'
#
loop_
_entity.id
_entity.type
_entity.pdbx_description
1 polymer ?
#
loop_
_entity_poly.entity_id
_entity_poly.type
_entity_poly.pdbx_seq_one_letter_code
_entity_poly.pdbx_strand_id
1 'polypeptide(L)' 'MARQHKGTLAVIEQIYSDIPAFTDIFTEESFYIFALCFVCAAVMVAFILSRFITIKPVEY' A
#
# COMPACT_ATOMS: atom_id res chain seq x y z
N MET A 1 35.02 -14.13 -10.57
CA MET A 1 33.89 -15.01 -10.19
C MET A 1 33.13 -14.37 -9.04
N ALA A 2 32.03 -13.66 -9.33
CA ALA A 2 31.21 -13.03 -8.30
C ALA A 2 30.37 -14.10 -7.59
N ARG A 3 30.53 -14.20 -6.27
CA ARG A 3 29.81 -15.14 -5.39
C ARG A 3 28.34 -14.70 -5.28
N GLN A 4 27.47 -15.24 -6.15
CA GLN A 4 26.07 -14.84 -6.19
C GLN A 4 25.30 -15.28 -4.93
N HIS A 5 24.59 -14.33 -4.31
CA HIS A 5 23.63 -14.52 -3.23
C HIS A 5 22.45 -15.39 -3.70
N LYS A 6 22.62 -16.72 -3.73
CA LYS A 6 21.56 -17.68 -4.11
C LYS A 6 20.38 -17.70 -3.13
N GLY A 7 20.61 -17.34 -1.86
CA GLY A 7 19.56 -17.38 -0.83
C GLY A 7 18.49 -16.30 -0.97
N THR A 8 18.87 -15.09 -1.42
CA THR A 8 17.93 -13.96 -1.51
C THR A 8 17.03 -14.07 -2.73
N LEU A 9 17.56 -14.54 -3.86
CA LEU A 9 16.80 -14.70 -5.10
C LEU A 9 15.72 -15.78 -5.00
N ALA A 10 16.03 -16.91 -4.35
CA ALA A 10 15.08 -18.00 -4.15
C ALA A 10 13.89 -17.59 -3.24
N VAL A 11 14.15 -16.74 -2.24
CA VAL A 11 13.09 -16.20 -1.36
C VAL A 11 12.22 -15.20 -2.13
N ILE A 12 12.82 -14.36 -2.97
CA ILE A 12 12.08 -13.42 -3.81
C ILE A 12 11.19 -14.16 -4.81
N GLU A 13 11.70 -15.19 -5.50
CA GLU A 13 10.90 -16.00 -6.43
C GLU A 13 9.70 -16.68 -5.75
N GLN A 14 9.90 -17.21 -4.53
CA GLN A 14 8.80 -17.84 -3.80
C GLN A 14 7.71 -16.83 -3.39
N ILE A 15 8.09 -15.65 -2.91
CA ILE A 15 7.14 -14.59 -2.55
C ILE A 15 6.36 -14.11 -3.78
N TYR A 16 7.02 -13.95 -4.93
CA TYR A 16 6.35 -13.56 -6.16
C TYR A 16 5.40 -14.63 -6.70
N SER A 17 5.70 -15.92 -6.49
CA SER A 17 4.82 -17.01 -6.91
C SER A 17 3.54 -17.11 -6.07
N ASP A 18 3.60 -16.69 -4.80
CA ASP A 18 2.48 -16.79 -3.86
C ASP A 18 1.57 -15.54 -3.90
N ILE A 19 2.03 -14.44 -4.51
CA ILE A 19 1.23 -13.23 -4.66
C ILE A 19 0.37 -13.36 -5.92
N PRO A 20 -0.97 -13.50 -5.79
CA PRO A 20 -1.85 -13.54 -6.95
C PRO A 20 -1.77 -12.23 -7.74
N ALA A 21 -2.01 -12.29 -9.04
CA ALA A 21 -2.00 -11.09 -9.85
C ALA A 21 -3.09 -10.14 -9.36
N PHE A 22 -2.86 -8.84 -9.50
CA PHE A 22 -3.81 -7.83 -9.05
C PHE A 22 -5.22 -8.03 -9.62
N THR A 23 -5.29 -8.46 -10.88
CA THR A 23 -6.54 -8.80 -11.60
C THR A 23 -7.20 -10.08 -11.10
N ASP A 24 -6.46 -10.97 -10.44
CA ASP A 24 -7.00 -12.17 -9.82
C ASP A 24 -7.63 -11.84 -8.45
N ILE A 25 -7.16 -10.77 -7.81
CA ILE A 25 -7.68 -10.28 -6.52
C ILE A 25 -8.87 -9.32 -6.75
N PHE A 26 -8.76 -8.44 -7.75
CA PHE A 26 -9.74 -7.40 -8.03
C PHE A 26 -10.27 -7.50 -9.46
N THR A 27 -11.59 -7.57 -9.58
CA THR A 27 -12.28 -7.21 -10.83
C THR A 27 -12.35 -5.70 -10.98
N GLU A 28 -12.53 -5.22 -12.21
CA GLU A 28 -12.63 -3.78 -12.52
C GLU A 28 -13.67 -3.07 -11.64
N GLU A 29 -14.87 -3.63 -11.51
CA GLU A 29 -15.94 -3.08 -10.66
C GLU A 29 -15.55 -3.07 -9.18
N SER A 30 -15.01 -4.18 -8.66
CA SER A 30 -14.60 -4.28 -7.25
C SER A 30 -13.47 -3.32 -6.91
N PHE A 31 -12.56 -3.07 -7.86
CA PHE A 31 -11.47 -2.13 -7.71
C PHE A 31 -11.99 -0.69 -7.58
N TYR A 32 -12.95 -0.28 -8.42
CA TYR A 32 -13.52 1.06 -8.32
C TYR A 32 -14.25 1.28 -6.99
N ILE A 33 -15.01 0.29 -6.52
CA ILE A 33 -15.67 0.35 -5.20
C ILE A 33 -14.63 0.45 -4.09
N PHE A 34 -13.58 -0.37 -4.14
CA PHE A 34 -12.47 -0.30 -3.19
C PHE A 34 -11.79 1.07 -3.19
N ALA A 35 -11.46 1.61 -4.36
CA ALA A 35 -10.79 2.90 -4.49
C ALA A 35 -11.64 4.03 -3.89
N LEU A 36 -12.95 4.03 -4.16
CA LEU A 36 -13.87 5.00 -3.58
C LEU A 36 -13.93 4.87 -2.06
N CYS A 37 -14.10 3.65 -1.53
CA CYS A 37 -14.11 3.38 -0.10
C CYS A 37 -12.79 3.79 0.57
N PHE A 38 -11.65 3.51 -0.06
CA PHE A 38 -10.33 3.88 0.44
C PHE A 38 -10.15 5.39 0.52
N VAL A 39 -10.55 6.13 -0.53
CA VAL A 39 -10.52 7.60 -0.52
C VAL A 39 -11.43 8.17 0.57
N CYS A 40 -12.66 7.65 0.68
CA CYS A 40 -13.59 8.07 1.75
C CYS A 40 -13.01 7.81 3.14
N ALA A 41 -12.39 6.64 3.36
CA ALA A 41 -11.73 6.31 4.61
C ALA A 41 -10.52 7.23 4.89
N ALA A 42 -9.69 7.50 3.88
CA ALA A 42 -8.55 8.42 4.01
C ALA A 42 -9.00 9.83 4.36
N VAL A 43 -10.06 10.34 3.73
CA VAL A 43 -10.65 11.64 4.06
C VAL A 43 -11.21 11.64 5.48
N MET A 44 -11.92 10.59 5.89
CA MET A 44 -12.41 10.45 7.26
C MET A 44 -11.26 10.48 8.27
N VAL A 45 -10.19 9.72 8.03
CA VAL A 45 -9.00 9.71 8.88
C VAL A 45 -8.36 11.08 8.91
N ALA A 46 -8.17 11.75 7.76
CA ALA A 46 -7.60 13.09 7.71
C ALA A 46 -8.47 14.11 8.47
N PHE A 47 -9.79 14.01 8.38
CA PHE A 47 -10.72 14.86 9.13
C PHE A 47 -10.62 14.62 10.65
N ILE A 48 -10.59 13.35 11.06
CA ILE A 48 -10.39 12.98 12.47
C ILE A 48 -9.05 13.51 12.96
N LEU A 49 -7.96 13.27 12.22
CA LEU A 49 -6.61 13.73 12.56
C LEU A 49 -6.52 15.26 12.58
N SER A 50 -7.24 15.98 11.72
CA SER A 50 -7.31 17.44 11.76
C SER A 50 -7.85 17.97 13.09
N ARG A 51 -8.64 17.19 13.82
CA ARG A 51 -9.12 17.56 15.17
C ARG A 51 -8.05 17.34 16.25
N PHE A 52 -7.15 16.38 16.06
CA PHE A 52 -6.16 15.99 17.07
C PHE A 52 -4.78 16.60 16.84
N ILE A 53 -4.41 16.86 15.60
CA ILE A 53 -3.11 17.38 15.22
C ILE A 53 -3.24 18.89 14.99
N THR A 54 -2.84 19.67 16.00
CA THR A 54 -2.67 21.12 15.85
C THR A 54 -1.35 21.38 15.12
N ILE A 55 -1.42 21.73 13.84
CA ILE A 55 -0.26 22.15 13.06
C ILE A 55 0.16 23.53 13.57
N LYS A 56 1.32 23.59 14.25
CA LYS A 56 1.90 24.87 14.68
C LYS A 56 2.76 25.44 13.55
N PRO A 57 2.71 26.75 13.29
CA PRO A 57 3.64 27.36 12.36
C PRO A 57 5.07 27.15 12.87
N VAL A 58 5.98 26.79 11.96
CA VAL A 58 7.41 26.84 12.23
C VAL A 58 7.83 28.29 12.13
N GLU A 59 8.30 28.86 13.24
CA GLU A 59 9.00 30.15 13.24
C GLU A 59 10.46 29.89 12.86
N TYR A 60 10.91 30.46 11.74
CA TYR A 60 12.30 30.48 11.26
C TYR A 60 12.92 31.86 11.48
#